data_AF-A0A842NMV7-F1
#
_entry.id   AF-A0A842NMV7-F1
#
_cell.length_a   1.000
_cell.length_b   1.000
_cell.length_c   1.000
_cell.angle_alpha   90.00
_cell.angle_beta   90.00
_cell.angle_gamma   90.00
#
_symmetry.space_group_name_H-M   'P 1'
#
loop_
_entity.id
_entity.type
_entity.pdbx_description
1 polymer ?
#
loop_
_entity_poly.entity_id
_entity_poly.type
_entity_poly.pdbx_seq_one_letter_code
_entity_poly.pdbx_strand_id
1 'polypeptide(L)' 'MNDNTNLISTGFSIWLMPHGKLKQQLTDQINELSVEYDTPPFEPHITLVGRLEVPEKEAIEKTYSIARNIRHP' A
#
# COMPACT_ATOMS: atom_id res chain seq x y z
N MET A 1 37.49 8.43 -4.73
CA MET A 1 36.23 9.19 -4.56
C MET A 1 35.34 8.81 -5.73
N ASN A 2 34.18 8.21 -5.47
CA ASN A 2 32.88 8.68 -5.97
C ASN A 2 31.78 7.69 -5.55
N ASP A 3 30.94 8.21 -4.65
CA ASP A 3 29.54 7.91 -4.36
C ASP A 3 29.13 6.52 -3.84
N ASN A 4 29.19 6.45 -2.51
CA ASN A 4 28.11 5.91 -1.68
C ASN A 4 26.78 6.58 -2.07
N THR A 5 26.00 5.98 -2.96
CA THR A 5 24.56 6.22 -3.02
C THR A 5 23.85 5.07 -2.31
N ASN A 6 23.41 5.41 -1.10
CA ASN A 6 22.47 4.67 -0.28
C ASN A 6 21.30 4.19 -1.16
N LEU A 7 21.24 2.89 -1.47
CA LEU A 7 20.20 2.29 -2.32
C LEU A 7 18.88 2.24 -1.55
N ILE A 8 18.22 3.39 -1.41
CA ILE A 8 16.79 3.41 -1.14
C ILE A 8 16.13 2.85 -2.41
N SER A 9 15.74 1.56 -2.37
CA SER A 9 14.84 1.00 -3.38
C SER A 9 13.52 1.76 -3.28
N THR A 10 13.33 2.78 -4.12
CA THR A 10 12.04 3.47 -4.28
C THR A 10 11.18 2.61 -5.21
N GLY A 11 10.59 1.55 -4.65
CA GLY A 11 9.62 0.72 -5.33
C GLY A 11 8.18 1.13 -4.98
N PHE A 12 7.24 0.83 -5.86
CA PHE A 12 5.81 1.00 -5.60
C PHE A 12 5.25 -0.25 -4.92
N SER A 13 4.17 -0.11 -4.16
CA SER A 13 3.30 -1.24 -3.81
C SER A 13 1.89 -0.93 -4.29
N ILE A 14 1.21 -1.94 -4.81
CA ILE A 14 -0.18 -1.81 -5.26
C ILE A 14 -1.06 -2.38 -4.17
N TRP A 15 -1.95 -1.54 -3.65
CA TRP A 15 -2.82 -1.84 -2.52
C TRP A 15 -4.29 -1.82 -2.93
N LEU A 16 -5.04 -2.79 -2.43
CA LEU A 16 -6.50 -2.76 -2.43
C LEU A 16 -6.97 -2.06 -1.15
N MET A 17 -7.69 -0.95 -1.33
CA MET A 17 -8.19 -0.12 -0.24
C MET A 17 -9.66 -0.47 0.06
N PRO A 18 -10.03 -0.78 1.32
CA PRO A 18 -11.43 -0.85 1.71
C PRO A 18 -12.05 0.55 1.69
N HIS A 19 -13.38 0.61 1.62
CA HIS A 19 -14.13 1.86 1.63
C HIS A 19 -15.37 1.75 2.53
N GLY A 20 -16.01 2.90 2.80
CA GLY A 20 -17.24 2.97 3.59
C GLY A 20 -17.07 2.44 5.02
N LYS A 21 -18.10 1.74 5.51
CA LYS A 21 -18.17 1.25 6.90
C LYS A 21 -17.01 0.31 7.24
N LEU A 22 -16.61 -0.56 6.31
CA LEU A 22 -15.51 -1.50 6.54
C LEU A 22 -14.18 -0.77 6.76
N LYS A 23 -13.91 0.29 5.97
CA LYS A 23 -12.71 1.12 6.18
C LYS A 23 -12.69 1.67 7.60
N GLN A 24 -13.79 2.28 8.04
CA GLN A 24 -13.88 2.87 9.38
C GLN A 24 -13.62 1.83 10.48
N GLN A 25 -14.29 0.68 10.40
CA GLN A 25 -14.14 -0.40 11.38
C GLN A 25 -12.68 -0.89 11.48
N LEU A 26 -12.00 -1.03 10.34
CA LEU A 26 -10.60 -1.44 10.32
C LEU A 26 -9.68 -0.34 10.83
N THR A 27 -9.93 0.93 10.48
CA THR A 27 -9.16 2.06 10.98
C THR A 27 -9.25 2.18 12.50
N ASP A 28 -10.45 2.03 13.08
CA ASP A 28 -10.65 2.08 14.53
C ASP A 28 -9.84 0.97 15.22
N GLN A 29 -9.95 -0.27 14.72
CA GLN A 29 -9.18 -1.41 15.26
C GLN A 29 -7.66 -1.22 15.13
N ILE A 30 -7.19 -0.72 13.99
CA ILE A 30 -5.75 -0.45 13.78
C ILE A 30 -5.26 0.62 14.76
N ASN A 31 -6.02 1.69 14.98
CA ASN A 31 -5.64 2.75 15.90
C ASN A 31 -5.59 2.26 17.34
N GLU A 32 -6.58 1.47 17.78
CA GLU A 32 -6.59 0.86 19.11
C GLU A 32 -5.34 0.00 19.35
N LEU A 33 -5.03 -0.91 18.42
CA LEU A 33 -3.86 -1.77 18.51
C LEU A 33 -2.55 -0.97 18.41
N SER A 34 -2.51 0.09 17.60
CA SER A 34 -1.33 0.94 17.46
C SER A 34 -0.96 1.63 18.77
N VAL A 35 -1.96 2.07 19.54
CA VAL A 35 -1.76 2.62 20.88
C VAL A 35 -1.32 1.54 21.87
N GLU A 36 -1.96 0.36 21.84
CA GLU A 36 -1.63 -0.76 22.76
C GLU A 36 -0.18 -1.24 22.60
N TYR A 37 0.30 -1.33 21.36
CA TYR A 37 1.62 -1.90 21.03
C TYR A 37 2.69 -0.85 20.69
N ASP A 38 2.40 0.44 20.87
CA ASP A 38 3.29 1.57 20.55
C ASP A 38 3.85 1.51 19.11
N THR A 39 2.97 1.25 18.15
CA THR A 39 3.31 1.20 16.72
C THR A 39 2.68 2.36 15.95
N PRO A 40 3.27 2.84 14.85
CA PRO A 40 2.62 3.83 14.00
C PRO A 40 1.32 3.29 13.37
N PRO A 41 0.21 4.04 13.41
CA PRO A 41 -1.02 3.64 12.72
C PRO A 41 -0.85 3.73 11.20
N PHE A 42 -1.68 2.99 10.48
CA PHE A 42 -1.69 2.97 9.02
C PHE A 42 -3.11 2.86 8.46
N GLU A 43 -3.30 3.33 7.23
CA GLU A 43 -4.56 3.16 6.50
C GLU A 43 -4.78 1.67 6.17
N PRO A 44 -5.95 1.08 6.46
CA PRO A 44 -6.19 -0.33 6.18
C PRO A 44 -6.06 -0.62 4.69
N HIS A 45 -5.31 -1.66 4.34
CA HIS A 45 -5.08 -2.05 2.96
C HIS A 45 -4.74 -3.54 2.86
N ILE A 46 -4.95 -4.12 1.67
CA ILE A 46 -4.41 -5.43 1.31
C ILE A 46 -3.35 -5.21 0.23
N THR A 47 -2.14 -5.69 0.46
CA THR A 47 -1.08 -5.63 -0.54
C THR A 47 -1.35 -6.67 -1.64
N LEU A 48 -1.56 -6.21 -2.87
CA LEU A 48 -1.73 -7.07 -4.04
C LEU A 48 -0.38 -7.36 -4.72
N VAL A 49 0.47 -6.35 -4.78
CA VAL A 49 1.84 -6.43 -5.31
C VAL A 49 2.74 -5.62 -4.41
N GLY A 50 3.76 -6.26 -3.84
CA GLY A 50 4.79 -5.59 -3.04
C GLY A 50 6.05 -5.33 -3.86
N ARG A 51 6.77 -4.26 -3.53
CA ARG A 51 8.11 -3.95 -4.04
C ARG A 51 8.22 -4.02 -5.58
N LEU A 52 7.32 -3.30 -6.25
CA LEU A 52 7.32 -3.14 -7.69
C LEU A 52 8.36 -2.10 -8.11
N GLU A 53 9.51 -2.56 -8.58
CA GLU A 53 10.64 -1.73 -9.04
C GLU A 53 10.52 -1.44 -10.55
N VAL A 54 9.57 -0.57 -10.93
CA VAL A 54 9.33 -0.16 -12.32
C VAL A 54 9.15 1.36 -12.40
N PRO A 55 9.30 1.99 -13.59
CA PRO A 55 8.96 3.40 -13.76
C PRO A 55 7.50 3.68 -13.39
N GLU A 56 7.24 4.86 -12.82
CA GLU A 56 5.90 5.24 -12.33
C GLU A 56 4.78 5.01 -13.35
N LYS A 57 5.01 5.37 -14.62
CA LYS A 57 4.05 5.16 -15.70
C LYS A 57 3.63 3.69 -15.82
N GLU A 58 4.59 2.77 -15.71
CA GLU A 58 4.32 1.33 -15.76
C GLU A 58 3.58 0.87 -14.50
N ALA A 59 3.91 1.41 -13.32
CA ALA A 59 3.18 1.11 -12.08
C ALA A 59 1.70 1.52 -12.18
N ILE A 60 1.42 2.67 -12.79
CA ILE A 60 0.06 3.14 -13.08
C ILE A 60 -0.66 2.19 -14.04
N GLU A 61 -0.02 1.82 -15.16
CA GLU A 61 -0.58 0.90 -16.15
C GLU A 61 -0.91 -0.48 -15.54
N LYS A 62 -0.01 -1.03 -14.71
CA LYS A 62 -0.25 -2.28 -13.97
C LYS A 62 -1.40 -2.14 -12.99
N THR A 63 -1.49 -1.00 -12.28
CA THR A 63 -2.59 -0.71 -11.36
C THR A 63 -3.94 -0.71 -12.09
N TYR A 64 -4.05 -0.03 -13.24
CA TYR A 64 -5.26 -0.06 -14.06
C TYR A 64 -5.60 -1.46 -14.58
N SER A 65 -4.59 -2.24 -14.96
CA SER A 65 -4.80 -3.62 -15.40
C SER A 65 -5.41 -4.48 -14.28
N ILE A 66 -4.88 -4.39 -13.06
CA ILE A 66 -5.41 -5.09 -11.90
C ILE A 66 -6.84 -4.60 -11.58
N ALA A 67 -7.05 -3.28 -11.51
CA ALA A 67 -8.34 -2.70 -11.16
C ALA A 67 -9.48 -3.18 -12.08
N ARG A 68 -9.22 -3.33 -13.39
CA ARG A 68 -10.21 -3.86 -14.35
C ARG A 68 -10.61 -5.32 -14.12
N ASN A 69 -9.78 -6.10 -13.45
CA ASN A 69 -9.99 -7.53 -13.24
C ASN A 69 -10.48 -7.87 -11.82
N ILE A 70 -10.45 -6.91 -10.90
CA ILE A 70 -11.04 -7.08 -9.58
C ILE A 70 -12.55 -6.93 -9.71
N ARG A 71 -13.28 -7.99 -9.35
CA ARG A 71 -14.75 -7.93 -9.29
C ARG A 71 -15.15 -6.98 -8.16
N HIS A 72 -15.94 -5.96 -8.47
CA HIS A 72 -16.63 -5.17 -7.47
C HIS A 72 -17.78 -6.02 -6.90
N PRO A 73 -17.88 -6.19 -5.56
CA PRO A 73 -19.09 -6.71 -4.94
C PRO A 73 -20.28 -5.78 -5.15
#